data_AF-A0A8J3CL77-F1
#
_entry.id   AF-A0A8J3CL77-F1
#
_cell.length_a   1.000
_cell.length_b   1.000
_cell.length_c   1.000
_cell.angle_alpha   90.00
_cell.angle_beta   90.00
_cell.angle_gamma   90.00
#
_symmetry.space_group_name_H-M   'P 1'
#
loop_
_entity.id
_entity.type
_entity.pdbx_description
1 polymer ?
#
loop_
_entity_poly.entity_id
_entity_poly.type
_entity_poly.pdbx_seq_one_letter_code
_entity_poly.pdbx_strand_id
1 'polypeptide(L)'
;MRILYGVQTTGNGHISRSRLMVSALKVQGHSVTTLFSGLGCPKFWDYSVFEPFSQAHGLTFMTSNGQIDYGQTIRYAKPRVLFNDIKALDVSQYDVVISDFEPITAWAAHRQKIPSVGISHQEAFRYEIPKRSGQVSARAIMRYYAPTKHSIGLHWHHFNQPILPPIIDTTLEVSELDASMILVYLPFESREVVVGLLRRFDRHVFRVYCDVAEIQHIDNI
;
A
#
# COMPACT_ATOMS: atom_id res chain seq x y z
N MET A 1 13.72 -16.81 -11.10
CA MET A 1 12.47 -17.39 -10.54
C MET A 1 11.28 -16.80 -11.27
N ARG A 2 10.16 -17.53 -11.26
CA ARG A 2 8.81 -17.04 -11.59
C ARG A 2 8.15 -16.55 -10.31
N ILE A 3 7.85 -15.26 -10.25
CA ILE A 3 7.36 -14.57 -9.06
C ILE A 3 5.96 -14.03 -9.35
N LEU A 4 5.01 -14.30 -8.46
CA LEU A 4 3.75 -13.57 -8.40
C LEU A 4 3.86 -12.48 -7.33
N TYR A 5 3.66 -11.23 -7.72
CA TYR A 5 3.72 -10.09 -6.82
C TYR A 5 2.31 -9.50 -6.60
N GLY A 6 1.78 -9.66 -5.38
CA GLY A 6 0.50 -9.08 -4.98
C GLY A 6 0.65 -7.65 -4.49
N VAL A 7 -0.07 -6.71 -5.13
CA VAL A 7 -0.10 -5.28 -4.79
C VAL A 7 -1.48 -4.90 -4.28
N GLN A 8 -1.54 -4.41 -3.06
CA GLN A 8 -2.73 -3.81 -2.50
C GLN A 8 -2.92 -2.39 -3.07
N THR A 9 -4.09 -2.07 -3.65
CA THR A 9 -4.35 -0.73 -4.22
C THR A 9 -5.02 0.23 -3.25
N THR A 10 -5.15 -0.15 -1.97
CA THR A 10 -5.63 0.74 -0.91
C THR A 10 -4.56 1.75 -0.50
N GLY A 11 -4.36 2.77 -1.33
CA GLY A 11 -3.48 3.90 -1.06
C GLY A 11 -2.21 3.90 -1.91
N ASN A 12 -1.75 5.11 -2.24
CA ASN A 12 -0.63 5.34 -3.17
C ASN A 12 0.72 4.80 -2.66
N GLY A 13 0.90 4.65 -1.35
CA GLY A 13 2.14 4.15 -0.76
C GLY A 13 2.46 2.70 -1.16
N HIS A 14 1.44 1.83 -1.27
CA HIS A 14 1.64 0.44 -1.69
C HIS A 14 2.10 0.34 -3.15
N ILE A 15 1.50 1.13 -4.04
CA ILE A 15 1.85 1.18 -5.46
C ILE A 15 3.27 1.71 -5.65
N SER A 16 3.60 2.84 -5.00
CA SER A 16 4.93 3.46 -5.11
C SER A 16 6.05 2.51 -4.66
N ARG A 17 5.89 1.85 -3.51
CA ARG A 17 6.84 0.84 -3.03
C ARG A 17 6.90 -0.37 -3.96
N SER A 18 5.74 -0.91 -4.35
CA SER A 18 5.69 -2.11 -5.19
C SER A 18 6.34 -1.87 -6.54
N ARG A 19 6.24 -0.66 -7.10
CA ARG A 19 6.92 -0.27 -8.34
C ARG A 19 8.42 -0.51 -8.26
N LEU A 20 9.05 -0.05 -7.17
CA LEU A 20 10.49 -0.18 -6.95
C LEU A 20 10.88 -1.65 -6.76
N MET A 21 10.09 -2.40 -5.99
CA MET A 21 10.34 -3.83 -5.77
C MET A 21 10.21 -4.64 -7.05
N VAL A 22 9.13 -4.47 -7.81
CA VAL A 22 8.93 -5.19 -9.07
C VAL A 22 10.02 -4.82 -10.08
N SER A 23 10.37 -3.55 -10.19
CA SER A 23 11.48 -3.10 -11.05
C SER A 23 12.80 -3.79 -10.66
N ALA A 24 13.17 -3.75 -9.37
CA ALA A 24 14.39 -4.37 -8.88
C ALA A 24 14.42 -5.89 -9.14
N LEU A 25 13.32 -6.60 -8.89
CA LEU A 25 13.23 -8.04 -9.14
C LEU A 25 13.40 -8.38 -10.63
N LYS A 26 12.80 -7.58 -11.52
CA LYS A 26 12.95 -7.75 -12.98
C LYS A 26 14.38 -7.47 -13.43
N VAL A 27 15.01 -6.41 -12.92
CA VAL A 27 16.42 -6.07 -13.20
C VAL A 27 17.36 -7.21 -12.77
N GLN A 28 17.04 -7.92 -11.69
CA GLN A 28 17.76 -9.12 -11.25
C GLN A 28 17.46 -10.38 -12.09
N GLY A 29 16.73 -10.24 -13.21
CA GLY A 29 16.45 -11.31 -14.16
C GLY A 29 15.33 -12.26 -13.74
N HIS A 30 14.45 -11.86 -12.80
CA HIS A 30 13.28 -12.65 -12.45
C HIS A 30 12.10 -12.37 -13.39
N SER A 31 11.29 -13.40 -13.65
CA SER A 31 10.01 -13.26 -14.33
C SER A 31 8.96 -12.90 -13.28
N VAL A 32 8.41 -11.69 -13.35
CA VAL A 32 7.48 -11.16 -12.35
C VAL A 32 6.13 -10.88 -13.00
N THR A 33 5.09 -11.57 -12.51
CA THR A 33 3.69 -11.27 -12.82
C THR A 33 3.09 -10.52 -11.63
N THR A 34 2.31 -9.47 -11.89
CA THR A 34 1.70 -8.65 -10.84
C THR A 34 0.20 -8.93 -10.73
N LEU A 35 -0.34 -8.93 -9.50
CA LEU A 35 -1.78 -8.90 -9.26
C LEU A 35 -2.13 -7.70 -8.40
N PHE A 36 -3.00 -6.83 -8.89
CA PHE A 36 -3.56 -5.73 -8.12
C PHE A 36 -4.89 -6.16 -7.49
N SER A 37 -5.10 -5.85 -6.21
CA SER A 37 -6.39 -6.03 -5.55
C SER A 37 -6.84 -4.72 -4.89
N GLY A 38 -8.12 -4.37 -4.98
CA GLY A 38 -8.71 -3.23 -4.27
C GLY A 38 -9.60 -2.35 -5.16
N LEU A 39 -9.75 -1.06 -4.83
CA LEU A 39 -10.59 -0.08 -5.52
C LEU A 39 -10.18 0.26 -6.97
N GLY A 40 -9.32 -0.55 -7.58
CA GLY A 40 -8.74 -0.33 -8.89
C GLY A 40 -7.40 0.39 -8.85
N CYS A 41 -6.80 0.54 -10.02
CA CYS A 41 -5.51 1.17 -10.22
C CYS A 41 -5.71 2.69 -10.44
N PRO A 42 -5.07 3.59 -9.65
CA PRO A 42 -5.14 5.03 -9.89
C PRO A 42 -4.68 5.40 -11.30
N LYS A 43 -5.45 6.27 -11.97
CA LYS A 43 -5.31 6.56 -13.42
C LYS A 43 -3.98 7.20 -13.83
N PHE A 44 -3.25 7.79 -12.88
CA PHE A 44 -2.09 8.64 -13.14
C PHE A 44 -0.73 7.92 -13.01
N TRP A 45 -0.74 6.60 -12.83
CA TRP A 45 0.50 5.82 -12.72
C TRP A 45 0.85 5.17 -14.04
N ASP A 46 2.15 5.18 -14.36
CA ASP A 46 2.71 4.29 -15.38
C ASP A 46 2.77 2.87 -14.81
N TYR A 47 2.00 1.96 -15.42
CA TYR A 47 1.92 0.56 -15.01
C TYR A 47 2.83 -0.37 -15.81
N SER A 48 3.60 0.13 -16.78
CA SER A 48 4.47 -0.67 -17.65
C SER A 48 5.40 -1.59 -16.86
N VAL A 49 5.98 -1.06 -15.78
CA VAL A 49 6.83 -1.78 -14.83
C VAL A 49 6.14 -2.98 -14.18
N PHE A 50 4.82 -3.01 -14.09
CA PHE A 50 4.06 -4.12 -13.51
C PHE A 50 3.67 -5.19 -14.52
N GLU A 51 3.81 -4.95 -15.82
CA GLU A 51 3.40 -5.90 -16.85
C GLU A 51 4.25 -7.19 -16.85
N PRO A 52 3.66 -8.39 -17.00
CA PRO A 52 2.22 -8.64 -17.11
C PRO A 52 1.53 -8.47 -15.76
N PHE A 53 0.36 -7.81 -15.75
CA PHE A 53 -0.45 -7.66 -14.55
C PHE A 53 -1.92 -8.04 -14.76
N SER A 54 -2.58 -8.44 -13.68
CA SER A 54 -4.02 -8.62 -13.60
C SER A 54 -4.62 -7.81 -12.46
N GLN A 55 -5.94 -7.68 -12.44
CA GLN A 55 -6.67 -6.97 -11.39
C GLN A 55 -7.75 -7.88 -10.81
N ALA A 56 -7.95 -7.79 -9.51
CA ALA A 56 -9.01 -8.43 -8.75
C ALA A 56 -9.70 -7.42 -7.84
N HIS A 57 -10.92 -7.73 -7.38
CA HIS A 57 -11.68 -6.78 -6.57
C HIS A 57 -11.03 -6.51 -5.21
N GLY A 58 -10.45 -7.55 -4.60
CA GLY A 58 -9.75 -7.43 -3.32
C GLY A 58 -10.64 -6.97 -2.17
N LEU A 59 -9.97 -6.50 -1.11
CA LEU A 59 -10.59 -5.83 0.03
C LEU A 59 -10.13 -4.38 0.04
N THR A 60 -11.01 -3.47 0.46
CA THR A 60 -10.63 -2.06 0.65
C THR A 60 -11.29 -1.46 1.88
N PHE A 61 -10.51 -0.65 2.59
CA PHE A 61 -10.97 0.23 3.64
C PHE A 61 -11.44 1.55 3.03
N MET A 62 -12.71 1.86 3.23
CA MET A 62 -13.28 3.15 2.87
C MET A 62 -12.93 4.15 3.96
N THR A 63 -12.48 5.33 3.58
CA THR A 63 -12.18 6.42 4.51
C THR A 63 -13.12 7.59 4.29
N SER A 64 -13.56 8.21 5.39
CA SER A 64 -14.31 9.45 5.38
C SER A 64 -13.79 10.33 6.52
N ASN A 65 -13.46 11.59 6.21
CA ASN A 65 -12.97 12.58 7.18
C ASN A 65 -11.81 12.08 8.05
N GLY A 66 -10.75 11.56 7.41
CA GLY A 66 -9.54 11.10 8.10
C GLY A 66 -9.67 9.75 8.82
N GLN A 67 -10.85 9.14 8.84
CA GLN A 67 -11.11 7.91 9.57
C GLN A 67 -11.64 6.80 8.65
N ILE A 68 -11.48 5.54 9.08
CA ILE A 68 -12.09 4.40 8.39
C ILE A 68 -13.61 4.46 8.60
N ASP A 69 -14.35 4.56 7.51
CA ASP A 69 -15.79 4.36 7.48
C ASP A 69 -16.06 2.86 7.48
N TYR A 70 -16.29 2.30 8.68
CA TYR A 70 -16.56 0.87 8.85
C TYR A 70 -17.84 0.42 8.13
N GLY A 71 -18.87 1.27 8.06
CA GLY A 71 -20.13 0.94 7.40
C GLY A 71 -19.95 0.77 5.89
N GLN A 72 -19.28 1.73 5.26
CA GLN A 72 -18.94 1.64 3.84
C GLN A 72 -17.92 0.53 3.56
N THR A 73 -16.93 0.36 4.44
CA THR A 73 -15.94 -0.73 4.34
C THR A 73 -16.63 -2.10 4.33
N ILE A 74 -17.54 -2.37 5.27
CA ILE A 74 -18.26 -3.66 5.32
C ILE A 74 -19.13 -3.85 4.07
N ARG A 75 -19.82 -2.80 3.62
CA ARG A 75 -20.65 -2.85 2.42
C ARG A 75 -19.83 -3.12 1.16
N TYR A 76 -18.61 -2.61 1.08
CA TYR A 76 -17.73 -2.75 -0.08
C TYR A 76 -16.88 -4.02 -0.06
N ALA A 77 -16.53 -4.55 1.12
CA ALA A 77 -15.60 -5.67 1.30
C ALA A 77 -15.97 -6.99 0.60
N LYS A 78 -17.13 -7.08 -0.08
CA LYS A 78 -17.66 -8.25 -0.82
C LYS A 78 -16.95 -9.59 -0.50
N PRO A 79 -17.09 -10.15 0.71
CA PRO A 79 -16.25 -11.26 1.16
C PRO A 79 -16.38 -12.53 0.31
N ARG A 80 -17.56 -12.72 -0.30
CA ARG A 80 -17.80 -13.81 -1.26
C ARG A 80 -16.96 -13.67 -2.52
N VAL A 81 -16.76 -12.45 -3.01
CA VAL A 81 -15.91 -12.17 -4.19
C VAL A 81 -14.47 -12.46 -3.84
N LEU A 82 -13.97 -11.93 -2.72
CA LEU A 82 -12.61 -12.23 -2.23
C LEU A 82 -12.34 -13.74 -2.15
N PHE A 83 -13.27 -14.47 -1.53
CA PHE A 83 -13.12 -15.92 -1.39
C PHE A 83 -13.10 -16.65 -2.73
N ASN A 84 -13.93 -16.22 -3.69
CA ASN A 84 -13.94 -16.76 -5.03
C ASN A 84 -12.64 -16.44 -5.78
N ASP A 85 -12.12 -15.21 -5.66
CA ASP A 85 -10.86 -14.78 -6.26
C ASP A 85 -9.69 -15.63 -5.72
N ILE A 86 -9.62 -15.85 -4.40
CA ILE A 86 -8.61 -16.72 -3.75
C ILE A 86 -8.68 -18.17 -4.27
N LYS A 87 -9.90 -18.68 -4.48
CA LYS A 87 -10.11 -20.05 -4.97
C LYS A 87 -9.75 -20.19 -6.44
N ALA A 88 -10.09 -19.20 -7.25
CA ALA A 88 -9.87 -19.19 -8.69
C ALA A 88 -8.40 -18.97 -9.07
N LEU A 89 -7.65 -18.24 -8.24
CA LEU A 89 -6.24 -17.96 -8.50
C LEU A 89 -5.38 -19.23 -8.33
N ASP A 90 -4.85 -19.76 -9.43
CA ASP A 90 -3.82 -20.80 -9.45
C ASP A 90 -2.41 -20.18 -9.40
N VAL A 91 -1.66 -20.55 -8.35
CA VAL A 91 -0.31 -20.04 -8.12
C VAL A 91 0.76 -21.13 -8.22
N SER A 92 0.37 -22.36 -8.57
CA SER A 92 1.26 -23.53 -8.65
C SER A 92 2.42 -23.37 -9.64
N GLN A 93 2.24 -22.51 -10.65
CA GLN A 93 3.25 -22.16 -11.65
C GLN A 93 4.34 -21.20 -11.14
N TYR A 94 4.19 -20.59 -9.96
CA TYR A 94 5.18 -19.66 -9.42
C TYR A 94 6.09 -20.35 -8.43
N ASP A 95 7.37 -19.96 -8.43
CA ASP A 95 8.36 -20.47 -7.48
C ASP A 95 8.17 -19.82 -6.10
N VAL A 96 7.72 -18.56 -6.08
CA VAL A 96 7.44 -17.79 -4.87
C VAL A 96 6.36 -16.74 -5.11
N VAL A 97 5.55 -16.48 -4.08
CA VAL A 97 4.59 -15.37 -4.04
C VAL A 97 5.09 -14.28 -3.09
N ILE A 98 5.17 -13.04 -3.56
CA ILE A 98 5.49 -11.88 -2.73
C ILE A 98 4.21 -11.06 -2.56
N SER A 99 3.89 -10.67 -1.34
CA SER A 99 2.67 -9.91 -1.03
C SER A 99 3.01 -8.61 -0.30
N ASP A 100 2.62 -7.47 -0.86
CA ASP A 100 2.60 -6.18 -0.16
C ASP A 100 1.28 -6.02 0.61
N PHE A 101 1.09 -6.90 1.61
CA PHE A 101 -0.14 -7.00 2.39
C PHE A 101 -1.40 -7.16 1.52
N GLU A 102 -1.26 -7.87 0.40
CA GLU A 102 -2.32 -8.18 -0.57
C GLU A 102 -2.91 -9.57 -0.23
N PRO A 103 -4.22 -9.65 0.10
CA PRO A 103 -4.82 -10.85 0.67
C PRO A 103 -5.03 -12.00 -0.32
N ILE A 104 -5.34 -11.74 -1.59
CA ILE A 104 -5.72 -12.77 -2.58
C ILE A 104 -4.52 -13.69 -2.88
N THR A 105 -3.39 -13.12 -3.27
CA THR A 105 -2.16 -13.85 -3.58
C THR A 105 -1.61 -14.57 -2.36
N ALA A 106 -1.64 -13.91 -1.19
CA ALA A 106 -1.17 -14.48 0.07
C ALA A 106 -1.98 -15.74 0.46
N TRP A 107 -3.31 -15.64 0.44
CA TRP A 107 -4.18 -16.78 0.74
C TRP A 107 -4.11 -17.89 -0.31
N ALA A 108 -3.98 -17.55 -1.60
CA ALA A 108 -3.81 -18.53 -2.67
C ALA A 108 -2.50 -19.32 -2.48
N ALA A 109 -1.39 -18.64 -2.17
CA ALA A 109 -0.11 -19.26 -1.86
C ALA A 109 -0.17 -20.15 -0.62
N HIS A 110 -0.79 -19.66 0.45
CA HIS A 110 -1.00 -20.43 1.68
C HIS A 110 -1.81 -21.71 1.40
N ARG A 111 -2.91 -21.62 0.64
CA ARG A 111 -3.77 -22.76 0.29
C ARG A 111 -3.03 -23.80 -0.56
N GLN A 112 -2.24 -23.35 -1.52
CA GLN A 112 -1.52 -24.22 -2.47
C GLN A 112 -0.13 -24.62 -1.99
N LYS A 113 0.26 -24.21 -0.78
CA LYS A 113 1.55 -24.49 -0.15
C LYS A 113 2.76 -23.99 -0.95
N ILE A 114 2.57 -22.91 -1.72
CA ILE A 114 3.65 -22.24 -2.45
C ILE A 114 4.43 -21.35 -1.48
N PRO A 115 5.77 -21.31 -1.56
CA PRO A 115 6.57 -20.37 -0.77
C PRO A 115 6.06 -18.94 -0.90
N SER A 116 5.95 -18.23 0.23
CA SER A 116 5.47 -16.85 0.21
C SER A 116 6.20 -15.93 1.18
N VAL A 117 6.35 -14.68 0.76
CA VAL A 117 7.01 -13.60 1.52
C VAL A 117 6.10 -12.39 1.60
N GLY A 118 5.75 -11.95 2.80
CA GLY A 118 5.08 -10.68 3.04
C GLY A 118 6.10 -9.57 3.21
N ILE A 119 5.96 -8.45 2.48
CA ILE A 119 6.83 -7.28 2.61
C ILE A 119 5.96 -6.05 2.80
N SER A 120 5.80 -5.59 4.04
CA SER A 120 4.95 -4.44 4.32
C SER A 120 5.24 -3.81 5.67
N HIS A 121 4.66 -2.65 5.93
CA HIS A 121 4.68 -2.06 7.27
C HIS A 121 3.91 -2.93 8.28
N GLN A 122 2.82 -3.55 7.85
CA GLN A 122 1.97 -4.42 8.67
C GLN A 122 2.74 -5.64 9.18
N GLU A 123 3.68 -6.17 8.39
CA GLU A 123 4.56 -7.26 8.83
C GLU A 123 5.49 -6.86 10.00
N ALA A 124 5.79 -5.56 10.19
CA ALA A 124 6.61 -5.10 11.31
C ALA A 124 5.91 -5.31 12.67
N PHE A 125 4.58 -5.31 12.68
CA PHE A 125 3.79 -5.55 13.90
C PHE A 125 3.79 -7.02 14.36
N ARG A 126 4.49 -7.91 13.66
CA ARG A 126 4.78 -9.26 14.13
C ARG A 126 5.92 -9.30 15.16
N TYR A 127 6.73 -8.25 15.22
CA TYR A 127 7.85 -8.10 16.15
C TYR A 127 7.48 -7.28 17.38
N GLU A 128 8.37 -7.20 18.36
CA GLU A 128 8.20 -6.40 19.58
C GLU A 128 8.50 -4.91 19.31
N ILE A 129 7.59 -4.27 18.59
CA ILE A 129 7.59 -2.82 18.36
C ILE A 129 6.49 -2.15 19.19
N PRO A 130 6.58 -0.82 19.46
CA PRO A 130 5.54 -0.08 20.15
C PRO A 130 4.17 -0.25 19.46
N LYS A 131 3.19 -0.70 20.22
CA LYS A 131 1.81 -0.95 19.75
C LYS A 131 0.85 -0.25 20.68
N ARG A 132 -0.22 0.34 20.13
CA ARG A 132 -1.35 0.79 20.94
C ARG A 132 -2.00 -0.43 21.60
N SER A 133 -2.00 -0.47 22.92
CA SER A 133 -2.61 -1.56 23.69
C SER A 133 -4.12 -1.64 23.44
N GLY A 134 -4.68 -2.85 23.39
CA GLY A 134 -6.11 -3.06 23.61
C GLY A 134 -7.00 -3.50 22.43
N GLN A 135 -6.46 -3.89 21.27
CA GLN A 135 -7.32 -4.36 20.16
C GLN A 135 -6.96 -5.78 19.72
N VAL A 136 -7.57 -6.78 20.36
CA VAL A 136 -7.47 -8.21 19.96
C VAL A 136 -7.86 -8.40 18.49
N SER A 137 -8.91 -7.70 18.04
CA SER A 137 -9.37 -7.69 16.65
C SER A 137 -8.32 -7.17 15.67
N ALA A 138 -7.66 -6.05 15.98
CA ALA A 138 -6.59 -5.51 15.13
C ALA A 138 -5.41 -6.48 14.99
N ARG A 139 -5.06 -7.18 16.07
CA ARG A 139 -4.02 -8.24 16.03
C ARG A 139 -4.45 -9.42 15.16
N ALA A 140 -5.71 -9.82 15.23
CA ALA A 140 -6.26 -10.87 14.38
C ALA A 140 -6.22 -10.45 12.90
N ILE A 141 -6.65 -9.22 12.57
CA ILE A 141 -6.59 -8.68 11.21
C ILE A 141 -5.15 -8.70 10.70
N MET A 142 -4.19 -8.13 11.45
CA MET A 142 -2.77 -8.14 11.04
C MET A 142 -2.21 -9.54 10.82
N ARG A 143 -2.71 -10.56 11.54
CA ARG A 143 -2.24 -11.94 11.41
C ARG A 143 -2.86 -12.69 10.24
N TYR A 144 -4.13 -12.44 9.94
CA TYR A 144 -4.93 -13.28 9.02
C TYR A 144 -5.34 -12.57 7.73
N TYR A 145 -5.10 -11.26 7.60
CA TYR A 145 -5.48 -10.53 6.39
C TYR A 145 -4.73 -11.04 5.15
N ALA A 146 -3.39 -11.09 5.21
CA ALA A 146 -2.54 -11.57 4.11
C ALA A 146 -1.48 -12.56 4.66
N PRO A 147 -1.82 -13.83 4.88
CA PRO A 147 -0.92 -14.79 5.51
C PRO A 147 0.21 -15.19 4.55
N THR A 148 1.46 -15.00 4.99
CA THR A 148 2.65 -15.39 4.26
C THR A 148 3.55 -16.29 5.11
N LYS A 149 4.36 -17.14 4.47
CA LYS A 149 5.25 -18.09 5.16
C LYS A 149 6.42 -17.37 5.84
N HIS A 150 6.97 -16.37 5.17
CA HIS A 150 8.01 -15.50 5.69
C HIS A 150 7.52 -14.05 5.67
N SER A 151 7.97 -13.27 6.65
CA SER A 151 7.55 -11.88 6.83
C SER A 151 8.77 -10.98 6.90
N ILE A 152 8.75 -9.88 6.16
CA ILE A 152 9.74 -8.80 6.20
C ILE A 152 8.99 -7.52 6.58
N GLY A 153 9.18 -7.09 7.83
CA GLY A 153 8.58 -5.87 8.35
C GLY A 153 9.30 -4.62 7.89
N LEU A 154 8.55 -3.57 7.54
CA LEU A 154 9.07 -2.26 7.20
C LEU A 154 8.75 -1.22 8.29
N HIS A 155 9.75 -0.53 8.82
CA HIS A 155 9.54 0.50 9.83
C HIS A 155 10.65 1.57 9.81
N TRP A 156 10.30 2.82 10.09
CA TRP A 156 11.24 3.96 10.17
C TRP A 156 12.32 3.81 11.24
N HIS A 157 11.99 3.05 12.28
CA HIS A 157 12.85 2.78 13.44
C HIS A 157 12.95 1.27 13.64
N HIS A 158 14.15 0.75 13.84
CA HIS A 158 14.43 -0.68 13.88
C HIS A 158 13.99 -1.38 15.19
N PHE A 159 13.97 -0.67 16.32
CA PHE A 159 13.62 -1.21 17.65
C PHE A 159 14.40 -2.47 18.08
N ASN A 160 15.61 -2.65 17.55
CA ASN A 160 16.41 -3.88 17.71
C ASN A 160 15.68 -5.15 17.24
N GLN A 161 14.73 -5.02 16.33
CA GLN A 161 14.03 -6.12 15.67
C GLN A 161 14.57 -6.32 14.26
N PRO A 162 14.43 -7.52 13.65
CA PRO A 162 14.85 -7.78 12.28
C PRO A 162 13.83 -7.23 11.28
N ILE A 163 13.64 -5.91 11.29
CA ILE A 163 12.79 -5.15 10.39
C ILE A 163 13.64 -4.18 9.55
N LEU A 164 13.21 -3.91 8.33
CA LEU A 164 13.93 -3.09 7.37
C LEU A 164 13.39 -1.64 7.33
N PRO A 165 14.19 -0.66 6.88
CA PRO A 165 13.69 0.68 6.63
C PRO A 165 12.63 0.68 5.52
N PRO A 166 11.78 1.72 5.44
CA PRO A 166 10.84 1.88 4.34
C PRO A 166 11.54 1.96 2.99
N ILE A 167 10.84 1.50 1.97
CA ILE A 167 11.33 1.50 0.59
C ILE A 167 11.05 2.86 -0.03
N ILE A 168 12.11 3.52 -0.48
CA ILE A 168 12.07 4.83 -1.13
C ILE A 168 12.82 4.80 -2.44
N ASP A 169 12.42 5.65 -3.38
CA ASP A 169 13.14 5.82 -4.64
C ASP A 169 14.36 6.71 -4.39
N THR A 170 15.55 6.13 -4.45
CA THR A 170 16.82 6.82 -4.22
C THR A 170 17.37 7.50 -5.47
N THR A 171 16.69 7.33 -6.62
CA THR A 171 17.09 7.95 -7.89
C THR A 171 16.46 9.34 -8.08
N LEU A 172 15.56 9.74 -7.19
CA LEU A 172 14.93 11.06 -7.23
C LEU A 172 15.99 12.15 -7.04
N GLU A 173 16.13 13.01 -8.05
CA GLU A 173 16.96 14.20 -7.94
C GLU A 173 16.34 15.18 -6.94
N VAL A 174 17.19 15.70 -6.06
CA VAL A 174 16.78 16.75 -5.13
C VAL A 174 16.64 18.04 -5.95
N SER A 175 15.40 18.48 -6.15
CA SER A 175 15.11 19.80 -6.71
C SER A 175 15.60 20.91 -5.78
N GLU A 176 15.66 22.15 -6.28
CA GLU A 176 15.93 23.32 -5.44
C GLU A 176 15.01 23.33 -4.20
N LEU A 177 15.63 23.52 -3.04
CA LEU A 177 14.94 23.59 -1.75
C LEU A 177 14.26 24.96 -1.63
N ASP A 178 12.94 24.98 -1.76
CA ASP A 178 12.14 26.14 -1.39
C ASP A 178 11.88 26.13 0.12
N ALA A 179 12.75 26.82 0.87
CA ALA A 179 12.65 26.90 2.33
C ALA A 179 11.41 27.66 2.83
N SER A 180 10.70 28.37 1.95
CA SER A 180 9.46 29.09 2.29
C SER A 180 8.21 28.20 2.19
N MET A 181 8.34 27.03 1.55
CA MET A 181 7.24 26.15 1.25
C MET A 181 7.05 25.06 2.31
N ILE A 182 5.80 24.88 2.72
CA ILE A 182 5.36 23.81 3.61
C ILE A 182 4.58 22.78 2.81
N LEU A 183 5.11 21.56 2.71
CA LEU A 183 4.43 20.43 2.09
C LEU A 183 3.33 19.89 3.02
N VAL A 184 2.12 19.71 2.48
CA VAL A 184 1.00 19.09 3.18
C VAL A 184 0.50 17.90 2.38
N TYR A 185 0.55 16.71 2.98
CA TYR A 185 0.03 15.47 2.39
C TYR A 185 -0.94 14.79 3.36
N LEU A 186 -2.23 15.06 3.17
CA LEU A 186 -3.33 14.53 3.98
C LEU A 186 -4.40 13.92 3.06
N PRO A 187 -4.07 12.83 2.34
CA PRO A 187 -4.92 12.30 1.26
C PRO A 187 -6.26 11.73 1.72
N PHE A 188 -6.44 11.51 3.03
CA PHE A 188 -7.66 10.95 3.62
C PHE A 188 -8.53 11.99 4.32
N GLU A 189 -8.06 13.23 4.44
CA GLU A 189 -8.81 14.33 5.05
C GLU A 189 -9.67 15.05 4.00
N SER A 190 -10.72 15.74 4.44
CA SER A 190 -11.49 16.61 3.53
C SER A 190 -10.59 17.76 3.06
N ARG A 191 -10.47 17.89 1.73
CA ARG A 191 -9.73 18.98 1.10
C ARG A 191 -10.25 20.34 1.56
N GLU A 192 -11.56 20.49 1.65
CA GLU A 192 -12.21 21.74 2.07
C GLU A 192 -11.85 22.10 3.52
N VAL A 193 -11.78 21.11 4.41
CA VAL A 193 -11.35 21.30 5.81
C VAL A 193 -9.86 21.67 5.88
N VAL A 194 -9.00 20.96 5.15
CA VAL A 194 -7.55 21.24 5.10
C VAL A 194 -7.30 22.64 4.57
N VAL A 195 -7.88 22.98 3.41
CA VAL A 195 -7.74 24.32 2.80
C VAL A 195 -8.28 25.41 3.70
N GLY A 196 -9.44 25.20 4.32
CA GLY A 196 -10.04 26.16 5.27
C GLY A 196 -9.17 26.44 6.48
N LEU A 197 -8.43 25.45 6.98
CA LEU A 197 -7.46 25.62 8.07
C LEU A 197 -6.21 26.40 7.60
N LEU A 198 -5.61 25.98 6.49
CA LEU A 198 -4.32 26.49 6.02
C LEU A 198 -4.40 27.96 5.58
N ARG A 199 -5.54 28.41 5.06
CA ARG A 199 -5.83 29.81 4.71
C ARG A 199 -5.67 30.79 5.86
N ARG A 200 -5.74 30.32 7.10
CA ARG A 200 -5.61 31.16 8.30
C ARG A 200 -4.16 31.55 8.60
N PHE A 201 -3.19 30.97 7.89
CA PHE A 201 -1.76 31.18 8.08
C PHE A 201 -1.15 31.91 6.87
N ASP A 202 -1.60 33.14 6.65
CA ASP A 202 -1.24 34.01 5.50
C ASP A 202 0.26 34.31 5.32
N ARG A 203 1.07 34.09 6.36
CA ARG A 203 2.54 34.25 6.32
C ARG A 203 3.29 33.02 5.80
N HIS A 204 2.60 31.92 5.51
CA HIS A 204 3.22 30.68 5.04
C HIS A 204 2.64 30.26 3.69
N VAL A 205 3.49 29.69 2.85
CA VAL A 205 3.11 29.12 1.57
C VAL A 205 3.00 27.60 1.74
N PHE A 206 1.85 27.04 1.43
CA PHE A 206 1.61 25.60 1.47
C PHE A 206 1.60 25.01 0.07
N ARG A 207 1.98 23.74 -0.06
CA ARG A 207 1.68 22.91 -1.24
C ARG A 207 0.94 21.67 -0.78
N VAL A 208 -0.33 21.57 -1.13
CA VAL A 208 -1.20 20.47 -0.70
C VAL A 208 -1.31 19.41 -1.79
N TYR A 209 -0.81 18.21 -1.51
CA TYR A 209 -0.97 17.04 -2.39
C TYR A 209 -2.23 16.27 -1.99
N CYS A 210 -3.24 16.31 -2.85
CA CYS A 210 -4.54 15.66 -2.67
C CYS A 210 -5.13 15.23 -4.03
N ASP A 211 -6.27 14.55 -4.02
CA ASP A 211 -6.95 14.12 -5.24
C ASP A 211 -7.61 15.32 -5.94
N VAL A 212 -6.94 15.85 -6.97
CA VAL A 212 -7.39 16.98 -7.80
C VAL A 212 -7.12 16.68 -9.26
N ALA A 213 -8.01 17.15 -10.15
CA ALA A 213 -7.87 16.93 -11.59
C ALA A 213 -6.70 17.73 -12.21
N GLU A 214 -6.41 18.91 -11.64
CA GLU A 214 -5.39 19.83 -12.10
C GLU A 214 -4.85 20.65 -10.92
N ILE A 215 -3.67 21.26 -11.11
CA ILE A 215 -3.06 22.15 -10.12
C ILE A 215 -3.96 23.37 -9.92
N GLN A 216 -4.24 23.71 -8.67
CA GLN A 216 -5.07 24.85 -8.29
C GLN A 216 -4.26 25.76 -7.38
N HIS A 217 -4.41 27.07 -7.55
CA HIS A 217 -3.85 28.08 -6.65
C HIS A 217 -4.98 28.70 -5.83
N ILE A 218 -4.90 28.54 -4.51
CA ILE A 218 -5.94 28.97 -3.58
C ILE A 218 -5.28 29.80 -2.48
N ASP A 219 -5.25 31.12 -2.67
CA ASP A 219 -4.62 32.08 -1.76
C ASP A 219 -3.13 31.74 -1.52
N ASN A 220 -2.80 31.21 -0.35
CA ASN A 220 -1.44 30.81 0.07
C ASN A 220 -1.16 29.30 -0.09
N ILE A 221 -1.97 28.58 -0.88
CA ILE A 221 -1.97 27.13 -1.05
C ILE A 221 -1.89 26.73 -2.53
#